data_AF-A0A0F2NLS2-F1
#
_entry.id   AF-A0A0F2NLS2-F1
#
_cell.length_a   1.000
_cell.length_b   1.000
_cell.length_c   1.000
_cell.angle_alpha   90.00
_cell.angle_beta   90.00
_cell.angle_gamma   90.00
#
_symmetry.space_group_name_H-M   'P 1'
#
loop_
_entity.id
_entity.type
_entity.pdbx_description
1 polymer ?
#
loop_
_entity_poly.entity_id
_entity_poly.type
_entity_poly.pdbx_seq_one_letter_code
_entity_poly.pdbx_strand_id
1 'polypeptide(L)'
;MKKTQQILGLPVIEISSGNKLGTVAGIVVNPNQRKVECLLLDRVNWFSEMRALPYEAVLGVGEFAVTILNGSDVFPVSSKAELVSILDKNIQVVKAGVMTRSGKFIGTVSEYVVDEQSGKIMGCEVVAEDGGGLVVPGEKVLTYGSKFLVIEDGYEGYMVKELSQTKSDVVVIESVKPTRSAEARDKKPASDPVEVFESRQRQYLAGKKATKKITGTGGQVIVDQGEVITEEIIEKALSVDKYIELTMNVTD
;
A
#
# COMPACT_ATOMS: atom_id res chain seq x y z
N MET A 1 -16.73 2.48 0.43
CA MET A 1 -15.38 2.01 0.05
C MET A 1 -14.51 2.03 1.30
N LYS A 2 -13.70 0.98 1.55
CA LYS A 2 -12.81 0.89 2.71
C LYS A 2 -11.39 0.55 2.30
N LYS A 3 -10.42 1.22 2.91
CA LYS A 3 -9.01 0.79 2.90
C LYS A 3 -8.86 -0.46 3.74
N THR A 4 -7.92 -1.33 3.42
CA THR A 4 -7.82 -2.62 4.13
C THR A 4 -7.39 -2.46 5.58
N GLN A 5 -6.59 -1.43 5.89
CA GLN A 5 -6.28 -1.05 7.27
C GLN A 5 -7.52 -0.71 8.11
N GLN A 6 -8.62 -0.28 7.48
CA GLN A 6 -9.89 -0.01 8.17
C GLN A 6 -10.72 -1.28 8.41
N ILE A 7 -10.41 -2.39 7.74
CA ILE A 7 -11.12 -3.67 7.88
C ILE A 7 -10.38 -4.58 8.87
N LEU A 8 -9.05 -4.62 8.75
CA LEU A 8 -8.19 -5.41 9.63
C LEU A 8 -8.35 -4.95 11.08
N GLY A 9 -8.49 -5.91 11.99
CA GLY A 9 -8.67 -5.66 13.42
C GLY A 9 -10.11 -5.37 13.84
N LEU A 10 -11.05 -5.22 12.90
CA LEU A 10 -12.46 -5.03 13.28
C LEU A 10 -13.06 -6.32 13.87
N PRO A 11 -13.88 -6.23 14.93
CA PRO A 11 -14.70 -7.33 15.39
C PRO A 11 -15.76 -7.69 14.35
N VAL A 12 -16.04 -8.97 14.20
CA VAL A 12 -17.18 -9.48 13.43
C VAL A 12 -18.34 -9.74 14.38
N ILE A 13 -19.48 -9.08 14.13
CA ILE A 13 -20.65 -9.08 15.00
C ILE A 13 -21.88 -9.57 14.23
N GLU A 14 -22.61 -10.52 14.81
CA GLU A 14 -23.92 -10.95 14.31
C GLU A 14 -24.99 -9.94 14.75
N ILE A 15 -25.77 -9.40 13.82
CA ILE A 15 -26.73 -8.32 14.13
C ILE A 15 -27.93 -8.79 14.95
N SER A 16 -28.32 -10.06 14.83
CA SER A 16 -29.52 -10.61 15.49
C SER A 16 -29.28 -10.84 16.99
N SER A 17 -28.04 -11.20 17.37
CA SER A 17 -27.67 -11.54 18.74
C SER A 17 -26.75 -10.51 19.40
N GLY A 18 -26.04 -9.70 18.62
CA GLY A 18 -24.98 -8.81 19.10
C GLY A 18 -23.68 -9.54 19.48
N ASN A 19 -23.59 -10.84 19.24
CA ASN A 19 -22.43 -11.64 19.62
C ASN A 19 -21.21 -11.34 18.74
N LYS A 20 -20.04 -11.18 19.37
CA LYS A 20 -18.75 -11.14 18.68
C LYS A 20 -18.32 -12.56 18.30
N LEU A 21 -18.10 -12.80 17.01
CA LEU A 21 -17.72 -14.11 16.47
C LEU A 21 -16.20 -14.29 16.33
N GLY A 22 -15.49 -13.17 16.24
CA GLY A 22 -14.03 -13.09 16.10
C GLY A 22 -13.59 -11.69 15.72
N THR A 23 -12.33 -11.56 15.33
CA THR A 23 -11.70 -10.32 14.86
C THR A 23 -11.09 -10.58 13.49
N VAL A 24 -11.22 -9.65 12.55
CA VAL A 24 -10.61 -9.77 11.22
C VAL A 24 -9.09 -9.75 11.35
N ALA A 25 -8.44 -10.89 11.10
CA ALA A 25 -6.99 -11.05 11.15
C ALA A 25 -6.34 -10.97 9.76
N GLY A 26 -7.11 -11.15 8.69
CA GLY A 26 -6.60 -11.12 7.33
C GLY A 26 -7.71 -11.03 6.29
N ILE A 27 -7.31 -10.75 5.05
CA ILE A 27 -8.20 -10.61 3.90
C ILE A 27 -7.66 -11.49 2.78
N VAL A 28 -8.50 -12.38 2.25
CA VAL A 28 -8.14 -13.26 1.15
C VAL A 28 -8.68 -12.69 -0.15
N VAL A 29 -7.80 -12.47 -1.13
CA VAL A 29 -8.17 -11.97 -2.44
C VAL A 29 -8.27 -13.12 -3.43
N ASN A 30 -9.40 -13.19 -4.15
CA ASN A 30 -9.55 -14.08 -5.29
C ASN A 30 -8.96 -13.42 -6.54
N PRO A 31 -7.82 -13.91 -7.07
CA PRO A 31 -7.15 -13.28 -8.21
C PRO A 31 -7.98 -13.35 -9.50
N ASN A 32 -8.80 -14.40 -9.65
CA ASN A 32 -9.59 -14.62 -10.85
C ASN A 32 -10.79 -13.67 -10.90
N GLN A 33 -11.40 -13.42 -9.73
CA GLN A 33 -12.59 -12.58 -9.62
C GLN A 33 -12.26 -11.11 -9.29
N ARG A 34 -11.02 -10.80 -8.87
CA ARG A 34 -10.56 -9.46 -8.46
C ARG A 34 -11.41 -8.86 -7.33
N LYS A 35 -11.82 -9.73 -6.40
CA LYS A 35 -12.58 -9.39 -5.20
C LYS A 35 -12.02 -10.08 -3.98
N VAL A 36 -12.42 -9.62 -2.80
CA VAL A 36 -12.22 -10.32 -1.55
C VAL A 36 -13.08 -11.59 -1.55
N GLU A 37 -12.43 -12.74 -1.36
CA GLU A 37 -13.08 -14.05 -1.22
C GLU A 37 -13.70 -14.18 0.17
N CYS A 38 -12.88 -13.93 1.19
CA CYS A 38 -13.28 -14.05 2.58
C CYS A 38 -12.39 -13.19 3.50
N LEU A 39 -12.94 -12.88 4.67
CA LEU A 39 -12.19 -12.35 5.81
C LEU A 39 -11.74 -13.49 6.70
N LEU A 40 -10.45 -13.53 7.03
CA LEU A 40 -9.91 -14.49 7.99
C LEU A 40 -10.14 -13.97 9.39
N LEU A 41 -10.61 -14.85 10.28
CA LEU A 41 -10.81 -14.50 11.68
C LEU A 41 -9.64 -14.98 12.53
N ASP A 42 -9.39 -14.25 13.60
CA ASP A 42 -8.49 -14.66 14.67
C ASP A 42 -8.84 -16.06 15.21
N ARG A 43 -7.79 -16.77 15.61
CA ARG A 43 -7.94 -18.04 16.30
C ARG A 43 -8.28 -17.74 17.76
N VAL A 44 -9.28 -18.43 18.30
CA VAL A 44 -9.67 -18.30 19.71
C VAL A 44 -8.48 -18.68 20.61
N ASN A 45 -7.78 -19.77 20.27
CA ASN A 45 -6.52 -20.18 20.88
C ASN A 45 -5.50 -20.56 19.80
N TRP A 46 -4.20 -20.61 20.12
CA TRP A 46 -3.14 -20.91 19.14
C TRP A 46 -3.31 -22.27 18.40
N PHE A 47 -3.92 -23.24 19.07
CA PHE A 47 -4.24 -24.57 18.53
C PHE A 47 -5.60 -24.65 17.83
N SER A 48 -6.43 -23.60 17.91
CA SER A 48 -7.71 -23.58 17.23
C SER A 48 -7.53 -23.47 15.72
N GLU A 49 -8.47 -24.06 14.99
CA GLU A 49 -8.48 -23.96 13.54
C GLU A 49 -8.70 -22.51 13.08
N MET A 50 -8.14 -22.17 11.93
CA MET A 50 -8.38 -20.88 11.30
C MET A 50 -9.81 -20.86 10.73
N ARG A 51 -10.54 -19.78 11.00
CA ARG A 51 -11.92 -19.59 10.52
C ARG A 51 -11.96 -18.48 9.49
N ALA A 52 -12.95 -18.55 8.61
CA ALA A 52 -13.18 -17.57 7.57
C ALA A 52 -14.66 -17.18 7.52
N LEU A 53 -14.90 -15.91 7.15
CA LEU A 53 -16.21 -15.37 6.81
C LEU A 53 -16.22 -15.05 5.32
N PRO A 54 -17.09 -15.67 4.50
CA PRO A 54 -17.16 -15.34 3.09
C PRO A 54 -17.62 -13.90 2.94
N TYR A 55 -17.02 -13.14 2.01
CA TYR A 55 -17.34 -11.71 1.90
C TYR A 55 -18.81 -11.48 1.54
N GLU A 56 -19.44 -12.43 0.84
CA GLU A 56 -20.86 -12.39 0.47
C GLU A 56 -21.82 -12.41 1.67
N ALA A 57 -21.37 -12.87 2.84
CA ALA A 57 -22.15 -12.83 4.08
C ALA A 57 -21.98 -11.51 4.87
N VAL A 58 -21.07 -10.63 4.43
CA VAL A 58 -20.87 -9.31 5.04
C VAL A 58 -22.02 -8.40 4.65
N LEU A 59 -22.72 -7.86 5.65
CA LEU A 59 -23.76 -6.86 5.45
C LEU A 59 -23.18 -5.44 5.37
N GLY A 60 -22.12 -5.19 6.15
CA GLY A 60 -21.46 -3.90 6.18
C GLY A 60 -20.13 -3.91 6.90
N VAL A 61 -19.29 -2.94 6.54
CA VAL A 61 -18.00 -2.67 7.17
C VAL A 61 -18.05 -1.28 7.80
N GLY A 62 -18.33 -1.21 9.09
CA GLY A 62 -18.43 0.04 9.84
C GLY A 62 -17.07 0.65 10.20
N GLU A 63 -17.09 1.63 11.08
CA GLU A 63 -15.87 2.13 11.76
C GLU A 63 -15.51 1.25 12.96
N PHE A 64 -16.52 0.62 13.58
CA PHE A 64 -16.35 -0.17 14.80
C PHE A 64 -16.37 -1.68 14.56
N ALA A 65 -17.10 -2.18 13.56
CA ALA A 65 -17.31 -3.61 13.36
C ALA A 65 -17.64 -3.96 11.91
N VAL A 66 -17.39 -5.22 11.56
CA VAL A 66 -17.99 -5.89 10.41
C VAL A 66 -19.26 -6.59 10.88
N THR A 67 -20.37 -6.38 10.20
CA THR A 67 -21.67 -6.96 10.59
C THR A 67 -22.12 -8.06 9.63
N ILE A 68 -22.74 -9.09 10.19
CA ILE A 68 -23.31 -10.22 9.44
C ILE A 68 -24.70 -10.58 9.96
N LEU A 69 -25.48 -11.31 9.15
CA LEU A 69 -26.81 -11.76 9.54
C LEU A 69 -26.77 -12.98 10.47
N ASN A 70 -25.99 -14.00 10.10
CA ASN A 70 -25.98 -15.29 10.78
C ASN A 70 -24.56 -15.73 11.15
N GLY A 71 -24.36 -16.11 12.41
CA GLY A 71 -23.09 -16.66 12.89
C GLY A 71 -22.66 -17.95 12.20
N SER A 72 -23.61 -18.70 11.64
CA SER A 72 -23.35 -19.94 10.88
C SER A 72 -22.61 -19.71 9.57
N ASP A 73 -22.51 -18.48 9.08
CA ASP A 73 -21.74 -18.14 7.88
C ASP A 73 -20.22 -18.18 8.13
N VAL A 74 -19.79 -18.19 9.40
CA VAL A 74 -18.39 -18.38 9.76
C VAL A 74 -18.06 -19.86 9.74
N PHE A 75 -17.09 -20.26 8.92
CA PHE A 75 -16.72 -21.66 8.73
C PHE A 75 -15.21 -21.90 8.93
N PRO A 76 -14.80 -23.14 9.28
CA PRO A 76 -13.37 -23.50 9.34
C PRO A 76 -12.76 -23.55 7.94
N VAL A 77 -11.57 -22.98 7.75
CA VAL A 77 -10.91 -22.89 6.43
C VAL A 77 -10.74 -24.26 5.77
N SER A 78 -10.44 -25.32 6.55
CA SER A 78 -10.26 -26.67 6.00
C SER A 78 -11.53 -27.26 5.37
N SER A 79 -12.72 -26.72 5.69
CA SER A 79 -13.99 -27.19 5.13
C SER A 79 -14.20 -26.82 3.66
N LYS A 80 -13.40 -25.88 3.10
CA LYS A 80 -13.49 -25.44 1.70
C LYS A 80 -12.17 -25.63 0.96
N ALA A 81 -12.08 -26.68 0.15
CA ALA A 81 -10.89 -27.01 -0.63
C ALA A 81 -10.46 -25.88 -1.60
N GLU A 82 -11.43 -25.17 -2.17
CA GLU A 82 -11.19 -24.01 -3.03
C GLU A 82 -10.48 -22.87 -2.28
N LEU A 83 -10.85 -22.62 -1.02
CA LEU A 83 -10.23 -21.59 -0.20
C LEU A 83 -8.80 -21.98 0.21
N VAL A 84 -8.58 -23.25 0.57
CA VAL A 84 -7.23 -23.80 0.81
C VAL A 84 -6.34 -23.58 -0.41
N SER A 85 -6.86 -23.87 -1.60
CA SER A 85 -6.14 -23.67 -2.87
C SER A 85 -5.82 -22.20 -3.16
N ILE A 86 -6.66 -21.26 -2.72
CA ILE A 86 -6.38 -19.81 -2.84
C ILE A 86 -5.31 -19.39 -1.85
N LEU A 87 -5.38 -19.87 -0.60
CA LEU A 87 -4.40 -19.57 0.44
C LEU A 87 -3.01 -20.11 0.11
N ASP A 88 -2.93 -21.30 -0.49
CA ASP A 88 -1.66 -21.91 -0.93
C ASP A 88 -0.94 -21.08 -2.00
N LYS A 89 -1.67 -20.28 -2.78
CA LYS A 89 -1.07 -19.31 -3.72
C LYS A 89 -0.39 -18.14 -3.00
N ASN A 90 -0.67 -17.93 -1.71
CA ASN A 90 -0.09 -16.89 -0.87
C ASN A 90 -0.12 -15.50 -1.52
N ILE A 91 -1.30 -15.10 -2.00
CA ILE A 91 -1.49 -13.80 -2.66
C ILE A 91 -1.51 -12.71 -1.60
N GLN A 92 -0.47 -11.87 -1.61
CA GLN A 92 -0.35 -10.71 -0.74
C GLN A 92 -0.39 -9.45 -1.59
N VAL A 93 -1.52 -8.74 -1.57
CA VAL A 93 -1.67 -7.52 -2.38
C VAL A 93 -0.84 -6.38 -1.80
N VAL A 94 -0.92 -6.14 -0.49
CA VAL A 94 -0.05 -5.17 0.19
C VAL A 94 1.38 -5.72 0.21
N LYS A 95 2.36 -4.85 -0.06
CA LYS A 95 3.79 -5.17 -0.28
C LYS A 95 4.13 -5.89 -1.58
N ALA A 96 3.16 -6.23 -2.42
CA ALA A 96 3.48 -6.72 -3.75
C ALA A 96 4.09 -5.61 -4.61
N GLY A 97 5.09 -5.97 -5.39
CA GLY A 97 5.62 -5.10 -6.44
C GLY A 97 4.60 -4.93 -7.56
N VAL A 98 4.62 -3.81 -8.25
CA VAL A 98 3.77 -3.56 -9.42
C VAL A 98 4.66 -3.43 -10.64
N MET A 99 4.36 -4.18 -11.70
CA MET A 99 5.07 -4.10 -12.97
C MET A 99 4.11 -4.07 -14.16
N THR A 100 4.57 -3.52 -15.28
CA THR A 100 3.85 -3.61 -16.57
C THR A 100 4.03 -4.98 -17.21
N ARG A 101 3.22 -5.29 -18.24
CA ARG A 101 3.37 -6.48 -19.07
C ARG A 101 4.76 -6.56 -19.74
N SER A 102 5.36 -5.43 -20.11
CA SER A 102 6.73 -5.38 -20.64
C SER A 102 7.83 -5.58 -19.59
N GLY A 103 7.49 -5.64 -18.29
CA GLY A 103 8.42 -5.88 -17.20
C GLY A 103 9.01 -4.61 -16.57
N LYS A 104 8.49 -3.42 -16.90
CA LYS A 104 8.87 -2.17 -16.22
C LYS A 104 8.34 -2.21 -14.79
N PHE A 105 9.21 -2.07 -13.80
CA PHE A 105 8.82 -1.91 -12.40
C PHE A 105 8.27 -0.50 -12.16
N ILE A 106 7.19 -0.42 -11.39
CA ILE A 106 6.46 0.83 -11.14
C ILE A 106 6.60 1.26 -9.67
N GLY A 107 6.58 0.30 -8.75
CA GLY A 107 6.58 0.58 -7.32
C GLY A 107 6.01 -0.58 -6.51
N THR A 108 5.67 -0.31 -5.27
CA THR A 108 5.13 -1.30 -4.32
C THR A 108 3.77 -0.88 -3.80
N VAL A 109 2.83 -1.82 -3.72
CA VAL A 109 1.50 -1.55 -3.15
C VAL A 109 1.61 -1.27 -1.66
N SER A 110 1.18 -0.08 -1.23
CA SER A 110 1.08 0.29 0.19
C SER A 110 -0.30 -0.02 0.78
N GLU A 111 -1.36 0.07 -0.02
CA GLU A 111 -2.74 -0.13 0.40
C GLU A 111 -3.63 -0.48 -0.81
N TYR A 112 -4.79 -1.10 -0.59
CA TYR A 112 -5.84 -1.23 -1.58
C TYR A 112 -7.22 -0.96 -1.00
N VAL A 113 -8.13 -0.51 -1.87
CA VAL A 113 -9.49 -0.12 -1.51
C VAL A 113 -10.47 -1.19 -1.96
N VAL A 114 -11.36 -1.59 -1.05
CA VAL A 114 -12.42 -2.57 -1.28
C VAL A 114 -13.77 -1.86 -1.32
N ASP A 115 -14.60 -2.24 -2.28
CA ASP A 115 -16.01 -1.87 -2.27
C ASP A 115 -16.76 -2.64 -1.18
N GLU A 116 -17.43 -1.92 -0.28
CA GLU A 116 -18.03 -2.50 0.93
C GLU A 116 -19.18 -3.47 0.64
N GLN A 117 -19.89 -3.28 -0.47
CA GLN A 117 -21.06 -4.09 -0.80
C GLN A 117 -20.67 -5.31 -1.62
N SER A 118 -19.78 -5.14 -2.61
CA SER A 118 -19.44 -6.20 -3.56
C SER A 118 -18.14 -6.93 -3.26
N GLY A 119 -17.29 -6.38 -2.39
CA GLY A 119 -15.95 -6.91 -2.10
C GLY A 119 -14.94 -6.72 -3.23
N LYS A 120 -15.31 -6.02 -4.31
CA LYS A 120 -14.40 -5.77 -5.44
C LYS A 120 -13.23 -4.90 -5.01
N ILE A 121 -12.05 -5.20 -5.55
CA ILE A 121 -10.90 -4.31 -5.40
C ILE A 121 -11.08 -3.14 -6.35
N MET A 122 -11.23 -1.95 -5.79
CA MET A 122 -11.47 -0.71 -6.55
C MET A 122 -10.17 -0.10 -7.05
N GLY A 123 -9.11 -0.17 -6.25
CA GLY A 123 -7.79 0.32 -6.64
C GLY A 123 -6.70 -0.02 -5.64
N CYS A 124 -5.46 0.05 -6.10
CA CYS A 124 -4.25 -0.17 -5.32
C CYS A 124 -3.45 1.13 -5.26
N GLU A 125 -3.15 1.61 -4.06
CA GLU A 125 -2.20 2.68 -3.80
C GLU A 125 -0.79 2.09 -3.91
N VAL A 126 0.04 2.69 -4.76
CA VAL A 126 1.38 2.22 -5.07
C VAL A 126 2.34 3.37 -4.79
N VAL A 127 3.39 3.05 -4.05
CA VAL A 127 4.52 3.94 -3.80
C VAL A 127 5.59 3.62 -4.84
N ALA A 128 5.85 4.57 -5.74
CA ALA A 128 6.92 4.49 -6.71
C ALA A 128 8.29 4.66 -6.06
N GLU A 129 9.35 4.27 -6.77
CA GLU A 129 10.73 4.32 -6.25
C GLU A 129 11.19 5.75 -5.96
N ASP A 130 10.62 6.75 -6.63
CA ASP A 130 10.88 8.18 -6.40
C ASP A 130 10.11 8.75 -5.20
N GLY A 131 9.41 7.90 -4.43
CA GLY A 131 8.55 8.29 -3.33
C GLY A 131 7.20 8.86 -3.78
N GLY A 132 6.95 8.95 -5.09
CA GLY A 132 5.66 9.36 -5.64
C GLY A 132 4.56 8.36 -5.35
N GLY A 133 3.36 8.86 -5.04
CA GLY A 133 2.16 8.04 -4.90
C GLY A 133 1.38 7.97 -6.21
N LEU A 134 0.92 6.78 -6.57
CA LEU A 134 -0.01 6.57 -7.66
C LEU A 134 -1.09 5.57 -7.28
N VAL A 135 -2.22 5.63 -7.99
CA VAL A 135 -3.31 4.67 -7.82
C VAL A 135 -3.51 3.91 -9.11
N VAL A 136 -3.50 2.58 -9.01
CA VAL A 136 -3.87 1.66 -10.08
C VAL A 136 -5.32 1.24 -9.87
N PRO A 137 -6.26 1.54 -10.78
CA PRO A 137 -7.62 1.03 -10.67
C PRO A 137 -7.62 -0.50 -10.73
N GLY A 138 -8.42 -1.15 -9.87
CA GLY A 138 -8.42 -2.62 -9.76
C GLY A 138 -8.83 -3.32 -11.05
N GLU A 139 -9.67 -2.67 -11.87
CA GLU A 139 -10.03 -3.18 -13.20
C GLU A 139 -8.87 -3.20 -14.21
N LYS A 140 -7.81 -2.41 -13.98
CA LYS A 140 -6.59 -2.36 -14.81
C LYS A 140 -5.50 -3.29 -14.31
N VAL A 141 -5.71 -3.98 -13.19
CA VAL A 141 -4.83 -5.07 -12.74
C VAL A 141 -5.16 -6.34 -13.52
N LEU A 142 -4.18 -6.84 -14.26
CA LEU A 142 -4.28 -8.06 -15.07
C LEU A 142 -4.06 -9.31 -14.24
N THR A 143 -3.18 -9.25 -13.24
CA THR A 143 -2.81 -10.42 -12.44
C THR A 143 -2.51 -9.99 -11.01
N TYR A 144 -3.08 -10.74 -10.05
CA TYR A 144 -2.74 -10.69 -8.64
C TYR A 144 -1.88 -11.91 -8.30
N GLY A 145 -0.56 -11.74 -8.36
CA GLY A 145 0.42 -12.78 -8.02
C GLY A 145 0.78 -12.79 -6.54
N SER A 146 1.58 -13.77 -6.13
CA SER A 146 2.07 -13.90 -4.75
C SER A 146 3.11 -12.84 -4.36
N LYS A 147 3.80 -12.26 -5.35
CA LYS A 147 4.83 -11.22 -5.17
C LYS A 147 4.60 -9.96 -5.99
N PHE A 148 3.90 -10.08 -7.11
CA PHE A 148 3.74 -8.98 -8.06
C PHE A 148 2.31 -8.86 -8.57
N LEU A 149 1.86 -7.62 -8.75
CA LEU A 149 0.72 -7.27 -9.58
C LEU A 149 1.22 -6.90 -10.97
N VAL A 150 0.53 -7.39 -11.99
CA VAL A 150 0.84 -7.08 -13.39
C VAL A 150 -0.25 -6.17 -13.96
N ILE A 151 0.15 -5.10 -14.64
CA ILE A 151 -0.74 -4.15 -15.32
C ILE A 151 -0.36 -3.99 -16.79
N GLU A 152 -1.21 -3.33 -17.58
CA GLU A 152 -0.90 -3.02 -18.99
C GLU A 152 0.22 -1.98 -19.13
N ASP A 153 0.92 -2.01 -20.26
CA ASP A 153 1.79 -0.90 -20.68
C ASP A 153 0.95 0.36 -21.00
N GLY A 154 1.55 1.55 -20.91
CA GLY A 154 0.81 2.82 -21.09
C GLY A 154 -0.09 3.17 -19.91
N TYR A 155 0.24 2.66 -18.72
CA TYR A 155 -0.49 2.84 -17.48
C TYR A 155 -0.64 4.30 -17.05
N GLU A 156 0.25 5.17 -17.52
CA GLU A 156 0.23 6.61 -17.29
C GLU A 156 -1.11 7.26 -17.66
N GLY A 157 -1.86 6.70 -18.61
CA GLY A 157 -3.15 7.24 -19.06
C GLY A 157 -4.32 7.02 -18.11
N TYR A 158 -4.20 6.13 -17.11
CA TYR A 158 -5.28 5.83 -16.16
C TYR A 158 -4.86 5.90 -14.69
N MET A 159 -3.63 6.35 -14.42
CA MET A 159 -3.17 6.59 -13.06
C MET A 159 -3.62 7.95 -12.56
N VAL A 160 -3.95 8.01 -11.27
CA VAL A 160 -4.11 9.27 -10.55
C VAL A 160 -2.97 9.43 -9.54
N LYS A 161 -2.35 10.62 -9.52
CA LYS A 161 -1.46 11.04 -8.45
C LYS A 161 -2.34 11.53 -7.30
N GLU A 162 -2.50 10.69 -6.28
CA GLU A 162 -3.32 10.84 -5.07
C GLU A 162 -4.86 10.66 -5.17
N LEU A 163 -5.40 9.88 -4.22
CA LEU A 163 -6.80 9.86 -3.81
C LEU A 163 -7.03 11.02 -2.80
N SER A 164 -7.17 12.24 -3.31
CA SER A 164 -7.83 13.29 -2.53
C SER A 164 -9.32 12.96 -2.41
N GLN A 165 -9.82 12.96 -1.19
CA GLN A 165 -11.22 12.69 -0.84
C GLN A 165 -12.18 13.53 -1.71
N THR A 166 -12.96 12.90 -2.57
CA THR A 166 -14.23 13.48 -3.03
C THR A 166 -15.23 12.39 -3.35
N LYS A 167 -16.46 12.63 -2.90
CA LYS A 167 -17.67 11.81 -3.09
C LYS A 167 -17.92 11.54 -4.57
N SER A 168 -18.64 10.43 -4.81
CA SER A 168 -19.37 10.05 -6.02
C SER A 168 -19.24 10.99 -7.23
N ASP A 169 -18.68 10.48 -8.33
CA ASP A 169 -19.46 10.33 -9.56
C ASP A 169 -18.73 9.47 -10.59
N VAL A 170 -19.54 8.67 -11.27
CA VAL A 170 -19.19 7.72 -12.32
C VAL A 170 -19.02 8.48 -13.64
N VAL A 171 -17.87 8.24 -14.29
CA VAL A 171 -17.60 8.16 -15.74
C VAL A 171 -18.47 9.01 -16.68
N VAL A 172 -17.82 9.93 -17.41
CA VAL A 172 -18.13 10.15 -18.84
C VAL A 172 -16.83 10.09 -19.64
N ILE A 173 -16.73 9.05 -20.47
CA ILE A 173 -15.76 8.91 -21.54
C ILE A 173 -16.27 9.75 -22.71
N GLU A 174 -15.43 10.64 -23.25
CA GLU A 174 -15.58 11.03 -24.65
C GLU A 174 -14.21 11.16 -25.31
N SER A 175 -14.05 10.40 -26.38
CA SER A 175 -12.87 10.37 -27.26
C SER A 175 -13.15 11.20 -28.50
N VAL A 176 -12.31 12.17 -28.88
CA VAL A 176 -11.90 12.41 -30.30
C VAL A 176 -10.56 13.17 -30.36
N LYS A 177 -9.65 12.69 -31.23
CA LYS A 177 -8.31 13.17 -31.65
C LYS A 177 -8.37 14.43 -32.57
N PRO A 178 -7.31 14.78 -33.35
CA PRO A 178 -5.94 15.27 -33.05
C PRO A 178 -5.66 16.62 -33.78
N THR A 179 -4.50 17.29 -33.60
CA THR A 179 -3.73 17.97 -34.69
C THR A 179 -2.32 18.43 -34.27
N ARG A 180 -1.40 18.13 -35.20
CA ARG A 180 0.03 18.42 -35.47
C ARG A 180 0.68 19.73 -34.98
N SER A 181 1.99 19.65 -34.64
CA SER A 181 3.19 20.11 -35.42
C SER A 181 4.38 20.30 -34.46
N ALA A 182 5.50 19.56 -34.57
CA ALA A 182 6.82 19.91 -35.18
C ALA A 182 7.49 21.14 -34.48
N GLU A 183 8.76 21.21 -34.02
CA GLU A 183 10.11 20.74 -34.45
C GLU A 183 11.08 20.80 -33.21
N ALA A 184 11.94 19.82 -32.90
CA ALA A 184 13.37 19.58 -33.28
C ALA A 184 14.50 20.38 -32.55
N ARG A 185 15.57 19.64 -32.15
CA ARG A 185 16.96 19.99 -31.69
C ARG A 185 17.14 20.23 -30.17
N ASP A 186 18.20 19.81 -29.44
CA ASP A 186 19.47 19.10 -29.70
C ASP A 186 20.00 18.46 -28.37
N LYS A 187 21.15 17.78 -28.43
CA LYS A 187 21.77 16.75 -27.55
C LYS A 187 22.19 17.06 -26.07
N LYS A 188 22.23 15.95 -25.30
CA LYS A 188 22.87 15.52 -24.00
C LYS A 188 24.17 16.23 -23.49
N PRO A 189 24.66 15.99 -22.23
CA PRO A 189 24.27 14.99 -21.21
C PRO A 189 23.91 15.57 -19.81
N ALA A 190 22.92 15.03 -19.10
CA ALA A 190 23.07 14.08 -17.98
C ALA A 190 24.09 14.53 -16.90
N SER A 191 23.59 15.27 -15.90
CA SER A 191 24.16 15.26 -14.55
C SER A 191 23.64 14.03 -13.81
N ASP A 192 24.51 13.40 -13.02
CA ASP A 192 24.26 12.14 -12.34
C ASP A 192 22.94 12.18 -11.51
N PRO A 193 21.97 11.27 -11.71
CA PRO A 193 20.71 11.24 -10.96
C PRO A 193 20.89 11.08 -9.44
N VAL A 194 22.06 10.61 -9.02
CA VAL A 194 22.47 10.50 -7.62
C VAL A 194 22.71 11.89 -7.00
N GLU A 195 23.36 12.80 -7.73
CA GLU A 195 23.64 14.17 -7.24
C GLU A 195 22.36 15.00 -7.09
N VAL A 196 21.36 14.77 -7.96
CA VAL A 196 20.06 15.49 -7.94
C VAL A 196 19.13 14.98 -6.84
N PHE A 197 19.29 13.71 -6.44
CA PHE A 197 18.54 13.09 -5.34
C PHE A 197 19.12 13.49 -3.96
N GLU A 198 20.45 13.48 -3.82
CA GLU A 198 21.11 13.90 -2.58
C GLU A 198 20.91 15.39 -2.27
N SER A 199 20.95 16.25 -3.30
CA SER A 199 20.82 17.70 -3.10
C SER A 199 19.45 18.15 -2.59
N ARG A 200 18.36 17.43 -2.91
CA ARG A 200 17.03 17.74 -2.37
C ARG A 200 16.83 17.28 -0.92
N GLN A 201 17.45 16.18 -0.51
CA GLN A 201 17.36 15.69 0.87
C GLN A 201 18.31 16.44 1.81
N ARG A 202 19.49 16.86 1.33
CA ARG A 202 20.40 17.79 2.04
C ARG A 202 19.71 19.12 2.35
N GLN A 203 18.93 19.64 1.40
CA GLN A 203 18.19 20.89 1.56
C GLN A 203 17.07 20.83 2.62
N TYR A 204 16.52 19.64 2.92
CA TYR A 204 15.54 19.47 3.98
C TYR A 204 16.17 19.43 5.38
N LEU A 205 17.36 18.85 5.49
CA LEU A 205 18.06 18.70 6.76
C LEU A 205 18.80 19.97 7.15
N ALA A 206 19.40 20.67 6.18
CA ALA A 206 20.19 21.86 6.41
C ALA A 206 19.35 22.96 7.10
N GLY A 207 19.77 23.35 8.32
CA GLY A 207 19.10 24.38 9.12
C GLY A 207 18.12 23.87 10.18
N LYS A 208 17.77 22.57 10.18
CA LYS A 208 17.02 21.94 11.27
C LYS A 208 17.90 21.67 12.49
N LYS A 209 17.32 21.38 13.65
CA LYS A 209 18.05 21.02 14.88
C LYS A 209 17.91 19.54 15.21
N ALA A 210 18.99 18.91 15.68
CA ALA A 210 18.95 17.54 16.14
C ALA A 210 18.10 17.41 17.42
N THR A 211 17.14 16.49 17.45
CA THR A 211 16.30 16.24 18.63
C THR A 211 16.97 15.30 19.64
N LYS A 212 18.07 14.65 19.25
CA LYS A 212 18.85 13.73 20.07
C LYS A 212 20.31 13.71 19.59
N LYS A 213 21.24 13.41 20.51
CA LYS A 213 22.65 13.14 20.19
C LYS A 213 22.77 11.87 19.34
N ILE A 214 23.49 11.95 18.23
CA ILE A 214 23.74 10.81 17.32
C ILE A 214 25.23 10.50 17.35
N THR A 215 25.55 9.22 17.55
CA THR A 215 26.94 8.74 17.63
C THR A 215 27.17 7.62 16.62
N GLY A 216 28.31 7.66 15.95
CA GLY A 216 28.77 6.63 15.02
C GLY A 216 29.42 5.44 15.74
N THR A 217 29.85 4.47 14.94
CA THR A 217 30.54 3.27 15.43
C THR A 217 31.88 3.65 16.07
N GLY A 218 32.12 3.23 17.31
CA GLY A 218 33.32 3.59 18.07
C GLY A 218 33.18 4.82 18.99
N GLY A 219 31.97 5.37 19.16
CA GLY A 219 31.70 6.44 20.12
C GLY A 219 31.96 7.86 19.61
N GLN A 220 32.27 8.01 18.32
CA GLN A 220 32.39 9.32 17.67
C GLN A 220 31.03 10.03 17.65
N VAL A 221 30.98 11.27 18.09
CA VAL A 221 29.76 12.09 18.07
C VAL A 221 29.62 12.71 16.67
N ILE A 222 28.44 12.52 16.06
CA ILE A 222 28.11 13.03 14.72
C ILE A 222 27.39 14.37 14.85
N VAL A 223 26.44 14.46 15.78
CA VAL A 223 25.74 15.70 16.14
C VAL A 223 25.24 15.61 17.59
N ASP A 224 25.33 16.70 18.33
CA ASP A 224 24.78 16.80 19.68
C ASP A 224 23.30 17.24 19.69
N GLN A 225 22.58 16.87 20.74
CA GLN A 225 21.17 17.28 20.88
C GLN A 225 21.04 18.81 20.91
N GLY A 226 20.17 19.35 20.06
CA GLY A 226 19.91 20.78 19.91
C GLY A 226 20.83 21.51 18.94
N GLU A 227 21.85 20.84 18.40
CA GLU A 227 22.77 21.40 17.41
C GLU A 227 22.11 21.51 16.03
N VAL A 228 22.44 22.57 15.30
CA VAL A 228 21.88 22.83 13.95
C VAL A 228 22.58 21.92 12.94
N ILE A 229 21.81 21.23 12.12
CA ILE A 229 22.32 20.35 11.08
C ILE A 229 22.92 21.21 9.97
N THR A 230 24.24 21.07 9.80
CA THR A 230 25.04 21.65 8.73
C THR A 230 25.37 20.60 7.67
N GLU A 231 25.84 21.05 6.51
CA GLU A 231 26.26 20.17 5.43
C GLU A 231 27.36 19.19 5.88
N GLU A 232 28.29 19.66 6.71
CA GLU A 232 29.36 18.84 7.29
C GLU A 232 28.83 17.72 8.21
N ILE A 233 27.73 17.97 8.93
CA ILE A 233 27.09 16.96 9.79
C ILE A 233 26.39 15.89 8.93
N ILE A 234 25.78 16.30 7.83
CA ILE A 234 25.12 15.39 6.88
C ILE A 234 26.16 14.43 6.26
N GLU A 235 27.30 14.96 5.81
CA GLU A 235 28.38 14.15 5.24
C GLU A 235 29.00 13.22 6.29
N LYS A 236 29.22 13.70 7.51
CA LYS A 236 29.66 12.84 8.63
C LYS A 236 28.66 11.70 8.89
N ALA A 237 27.36 11.98 8.88
CA ALA A 237 26.34 10.97 9.10
C ALA A 237 26.26 9.94 7.97
N LEU A 238 26.47 10.35 6.71
CA LEU A 238 26.55 9.45 5.55
C LEU A 238 27.78 8.54 5.64
N SER A 239 28.94 9.08 6.04
CA SER A 239 30.19 8.31 6.09
C SER A 239 30.23 7.18 7.14
N VAL A 240 29.27 7.17 8.07
CA VAL A 240 29.17 6.20 9.18
C VAL A 240 27.81 5.51 9.26
N ASP A 241 27.04 5.49 8.16
CA ASP A 241 25.73 4.83 8.04
C ASP A 241 24.68 5.31 9.08
N LYS A 242 24.76 6.58 9.51
CA LYS A 242 23.84 7.21 10.47
C LYS A 242 22.91 8.26 9.86
N TYR A 243 22.91 8.38 8.53
CA TYR A 243 22.06 9.33 7.80
C TYR A 243 20.57 9.11 8.07
N ILE A 244 20.09 7.86 8.09
CA ILE A 244 18.68 7.55 8.38
C ILE A 244 18.31 7.99 9.80
N GLU A 245 19.18 7.72 10.79
CA GLU A 245 18.95 8.14 12.17
C GLU A 245 18.92 9.67 12.29
N LEU A 246 19.76 10.38 11.52
CA LEU A 246 19.73 11.84 11.42
C LEU A 246 18.40 12.35 10.85
N THR A 247 17.91 11.77 9.74
CA THR A 247 16.63 12.19 9.12
C THR A 247 15.41 12.00 10.01
N MET A 248 15.46 11.04 10.94
CA MET A 248 14.38 10.74 11.87
C MET A 248 14.41 11.57 13.16
N ASN A 249 15.51 12.27 13.43
CA ASN A 249 15.75 12.98 14.70
C ASN A 249 16.07 14.46 14.47
N VAL A 250 15.28 15.13 13.62
CA VAL A 250 15.38 16.57 13.36
C VAL A 250 14.05 17.27 13.60
N THR A 251 14.13 18.51 14.08
CA THR A 251 13.01 19.44 14.25
C THR A 251 13.37 20.79 13.64
N ASP A 252 12.37 21.60 13.32
CA ASP A 252 12.59 23.01 12.94
C ASP A 252 13.20 23.83 14.09
#